data_AF-A0A6C0AU45-F1
#
_entry.id   AF-A0A6C0AU45-F1
#
_cell.length_a   1.000
_cell.length_b   1.000
_cell.length_c   1.000
_cell.angle_alpha   90.00
_cell.angle_beta   90.00
_cell.angle_gamma   90.00
#
_symmetry.space_group_name_H-M   'P 1'
#
loop_
_entity.id
_entity.type
_entity.pdbx_description
1 polymer ?
#
loop_
_entity_poly.entity_id
_entity_poly.type
_entity_poly.pdbx_seq_one_letter_code
_entity_poly.pdbx_strand_id
1 'polypeptide(L)'
;MNSSDNKKKMSKQIFKKKAPNNILFELLDKVCLKTQNYYLFDNNAYKKMVYNNLHTDFCNVLKPYYHLGKQFYLEREMTYNAFTTILRQICKFNAIMFNSNIKYNESKYNIDYMVYFG
;
A
#
# COMPACT_ATOMS: atom_id res chain seq x y z
N MET A 1 31.40 -17.50 -30.72
CA MET A 1 29.92 -17.59 -30.78
C MET A 1 29.53 -18.76 -29.90
N ASN A 2 28.86 -18.63 -28.76
CA ASN A 2 27.62 -17.91 -28.53
C ASN A 2 27.54 -17.22 -27.16
N SER A 3 26.72 -16.17 -27.17
CA SER A 3 26.47 -15.16 -26.16
C SER A 3 26.13 -15.69 -24.77
N SER A 4 26.79 -15.09 -23.80
CA SER A 4 26.37 -14.97 -22.42
C SER A 4 25.02 -14.27 -22.31
N ASP A 5 23.94 -15.04 -22.09
CA ASP A 5 22.65 -14.51 -21.64
C ASP A 5 22.76 -14.08 -20.17
N ASN A 6 23.23 -12.85 -19.97
CA ASN A 6 23.25 -12.21 -18.67
C ASN A 6 21.81 -11.78 -18.32
N LYS A 7 21.00 -12.73 -17.83
CA LYS A 7 19.61 -12.50 -17.42
C LYS A 7 19.59 -11.50 -16.26
N LYS A 8 19.45 -10.21 -16.57
CA LYS A 8 19.45 -9.08 -15.62
C LYS A 8 18.49 -9.39 -14.47
N LYS A 9 19.05 -9.72 -13.29
CA LYS A 9 18.29 -10.02 -12.08
C LYS A 9 17.51 -8.78 -11.67
N MET A 10 16.20 -8.78 -11.92
CA MET A 10 15.33 -7.68 -11.52
C MET A 10 15.39 -7.54 -10.00
N SER A 11 15.72 -6.35 -9.51
CA SER A 11 15.69 -6.10 -8.07
C SER A 11 14.28 -6.37 -7.55
N LYS A 12 14.20 -7.20 -6.50
CA LYS A 12 12.97 -7.44 -5.74
C LYS A 12 12.56 -6.21 -4.93
N GLN A 13 13.48 -5.25 -4.78
CA GLN A 13 13.26 -4.02 -4.05
C GLN A 13 12.27 -3.11 -4.79
N ILE A 14 11.28 -2.61 -4.05
CA ILE A 14 10.19 -1.79 -4.58
C ILE A 14 10.51 -0.30 -4.44
N PHE A 15 10.97 0.09 -3.24
CA PHE A 15 11.36 1.46 -2.92
C PHE A 15 12.82 1.71 -3.23
N LYS A 16 13.10 2.78 -3.97
CA LYS A 16 14.48 3.26 -4.23
C LYS A 16 15.02 4.15 -3.10
N LYS A 17 14.13 4.77 -2.31
CA LYS A 17 14.48 5.60 -1.15
C LYS A 17 13.35 5.55 -0.11
N LYS A 18 13.66 5.93 1.12
CA LYS A 18 12.70 5.89 2.23
C LYS A 18 11.60 6.92 2.07
N ALA A 19 10.35 6.44 2.07
CA ALA A 19 9.16 7.28 2.07
C ALA A 19 8.88 7.73 3.52
N PRO A 20 8.70 9.04 3.77
CA PRO A 20 8.24 9.53 5.06
C PRO A 20 6.96 8.83 5.54
N ASN A 21 6.93 8.42 6.81
CA ASN A 21 5.79 7.69 7.38
C ASN A 21 4.50 8.52 7.38
N ASN A 22 4.62 9.85 7.51
CA ASN A 22 3.48 10.76 7.51
C ASN A 22 2.67 10.70 6.21
N ILE A 23 3.28 10.39 5.05
CA ILE A 23 2.55 10.21 3.78
C ILE A 23 1.46 9.14 3.94
N LEU A 24 1.78 8.04 4.62
CA LEU A 24 0.81 6.98 4.91
C LEU A 24 -0.18 7.43 5.99
N PHE A 25 0.30 7.94 7.12
CA PHE A 25 -0.57 8.26 8.25
C PHE A 25 -1.55 9.39 7.96
N GLU A 26 -1.16 10.41 7.20
CA GLU A 26 -2.06 11.50 6.76
C GLU A 26 -3.22 10.97 5.89
N LEU A 27 -2.98 9.95 5.06
CA LEU A 27 -4.06 9.29 4.33
C LEU A 27 -4.93 8.49 5.29
N LEU A 28 -4.33 7.68 6.16
CA LEU A 28 -5.07 6.82 7.10
C LEU A 28 -5.92 7.65 8.08
N ASP A 29 -5.45 8.79 8.57
CA ASP A 29 -6.23 9.71 9.41
C ASP A 29 -7.51 10.20 8.72
N LYS A 30 -7.50 10.34 7.38
CA LYS A 30 -8.67 10.80 6.62
C LYS A 30 -9.70 9.67 6.42
N VAL A 31 -9.25 8.42 6.26
CA VAL A 31 -10.09 7.34 5.72
C VAL A 31 -10.40 6.22 6.71
N CYS A 32 -9.51 5.95 7.66
CA CYS A 32 -9.65 4.82 8.57
C CYS A 32 -10.44 5.17 9.83
N LEU A 33 -11.03 4.14 10.42
CA LEU A 33 -11.36 4.18 11.84
C LEU A 33 -10.06 4.10 12.64
N LYS A 34 -9.72 5.20 13.33
CA LYS A 34 -8.54 5.27 14.21
C LYS A 34 -8.92 4.82 15.61
N THR A 35 -8.18 3.85 16.14
CA THR A 35 -8.28 3.41 17.54
C THR A 35 -7.19 4.10 18.37
N GLN A 36 -6.96 3.66 19.60
CA GLN A 36 -5.84 4.17 20.40
C GLN A 36 -4.47 3.78 19.84
N ASN A 37 -4.36 2.61 19.17
CA ASN A 37 -3.06 2.01 18.82
C ASN A 37 -2.90 1.67 17.34
N TYR A 38 -3.98 1.69 16.56
CA TYR A 38 -3.94 1.34 15.13
C TYR A 38 -5.04 2.00 14.31
N TYR A 39 -4.77 2.12 13.00
CA TYR A 39 -5.75 2.43 11.97
C TYR A 39 -6.34 1.14 11.42
N LEU A 40 -7.67 1.04 11.37
CA LEU A 40 -8.36 -0.04 10.67
C LEU A 40 -8.62 0.36 9.22
N PHE A 41 -7.95 -0.32 8.29
CA PHE A 41 -8.21 -0.22 6.86
C PHE A 41 -9.04 -1.41 6.39
N ASP A 42 -10.33 -1.17 6.16
CA ASP A 42 -11.32 -2.12 5.67
C ASP A 42 -11.93 -1.65 4.34
N ASN A 43 -12.96 -2.34 3.85
CA ASN A 43 -13.69 -1.93 2.64
C ASN A 43 -14.33 -0.55 2.76
N ASN A 44 -14.72 -0.11 3.96
CA ASN A 44 -15.33 1.22 4.16
C ASN A 44 -14.27 2.31 4.00
N ALA A 45 -13.09 2.13 4.60
CA ALA A 45 -11.95 3.03 4.44
C ALA A 45 -11.53 3.13 2.96
N TYR A 46 -11.47 1.99 2.26
CA TYR A 46 -11.20 1.97 0.82
C TYR A 46 -12.25 2.73 0.00
N LYS A 47 -13.55 2.46 0.22
CA LYS A 47 -14.63 3.17 -0.48
C LYS A 47 -14.55 4.68 -0.23
N LYS A 48 -14.31 5.09 1.02
CA LYS A 48 -14.13 6.50 1.39
C LYS A 48 -12.93 7.13 0.67
N MET A 49 -11.81 6.43 0.60
CA MET A 49 -10.61 6.89 -0.12
C MET A 49 -10.88 7.10 -1.61
N VAL A 50 -11.54 6.14 -2.27
CA VAL A 50 -11.85 6.21 -3.70
C VAL A 50 -12.87 7.29 -4.00
N TYR A 51 -13.96 7.36 -3.22
CA TYR A 51 -15.00 8.38 -3.36
C TYR A 51 -14.45 9.81 -3.29
N ASN A 52 -13.47 10.05 -2.40
CA ASN A 52 -12.81 11.34 -2.25
C ASN A 52 -11.57 11.52 -3.16
N ASN A 53 -11.29 10.58 -4.08
CA ASN A 53 -10.12 10.59 -4.97
C ASN A 53 -8.75 10.71 -4.27
N LEU A 54 -8.67 10.43 -2.96
CA LEU A 54 -7.46 10.60 -2.15
C LEU A 54 -6.31 9.67 -2.57
N HIS A 55 -6.65 8.55 -3.21
CA HIS A 55 -5.68 7.60 -3.73
C HIS A 55 -4.81 8.18 -4.85
N THR A 56 -5.35 9.08 -5.69
CA THR A 56 -4.62 9.69 -6.80
C THR A 56 -3.46 10.53 -6.29
N ASP A 57 -3.73 11.42 -5.33
CA ASP A 57 -2.72 12.28 -4.71
C ASP A 57 -1.69 11.44 -3.94
N PHE A 58 -2.15 10.46 -3.16
CA PHE A 58 -1.29 9.54 -2.43
C PHE A 58 -0.32 8.80 -3.36
N CYS A 59 -0.82 8.25 -4.47
CA CYS A 59 0.02 7.56 -5.46
C CYS A 59 1.02 8.51 -6.13
N ASN A 60 0.61 9.73 -6.47
CA ASN A 60 1.50 10.73 -7.06
C ASN A 60 2.63 11.13 -6.10
N VAL A 61 2.32 11.35 -4.83
CA VAL A 61 3.30 11.63 -3.77
C VAL A 61 4.29 10.46 -3.59
N LEU A 62 3.84 9.21 -3.78
CA LEU A 62 4.69 8.03 -3.64
C LEU A 62 5.60 7.73 -4.84
N LYS A 63 5.25 8.17 -6.05
CA LYS A 63 6.03 7.89 -7.28
C LYS A 63 7.54 8.14 -7.15
N PRO A 64 8.01 9.26 -6.55
CA PRO A 64 9.44 9.53 -6.38
C PRO A 64 10.17 8.55 -5.45
N TYR A 65 9.46 7.75 -4.65
CA TYR A 65 10.04 6.78 -3.72
C TYR A 65 10.15 5.38 -4.32
N TYR A 66 9.41 5.10 -5.39
CA TYR A 66 9.44 3.82 -6.11
C TYR A 66 10.54 3.81 -7.17
N HIS A 67 11.09 2.62 -7.45
CA HIS A 67 11.84 2.40 -8.70
C HIS A 67 10.90 2.58 -9.90
N LEU A 68 11.41 3.11 -11.03
CA LEU A 68 10.59 3.39 -12.22
C LEU A 68 9.81 2.15 -12.69
N GLY A 69 10.48 1.00 -12.85
CA GLY A 69 9.84 -0.26 -13.22
C GLY A 69 8.89 -0.86 -12.15
N LYS A 70 8.71 -0.18 -11.02
CA LYS A 70 7.78 -0.55 -9.94
C LYS A 70 6.64 0.47 -9.80
N GLN A 71 6.65 1.59 -10.53
CA GLN A 71 5.58 2.59 -10.49
C GLN A 71 4.25 2.07 -11.03
N PHE A 72 4.24 0.97 -11.79
CA PHE A 72 3.02 0.26 -12.20
C PHE A 72 2.12 -0.21 -11.03
N TYR A 73 2.64 -0.30 -9.79
CA TYR A 73 1.78 -0.49 -8.60
C TYR A 73 0.90 0.73 -8.31
N LEU A 74 1.39 1.93 -8.60
CA LEU A 74 0.76 3.22 -8.32
C LEU A 74 -0.10 3.75 -9.47
N GLU A 75 0.10 3.24 -10.69
CA GLU A 75 -0.53 3.76 -11.92
C GLU A 75 -1.70 2.89 -12.43
N ARG A 76 -1.84 1.68 -11.91
CA ARG A 76 -2.94 0.78 -12.27
C ARG A 76 -4.26 1.24 -11.66
N GLU A 77 -5.36 0.67 -12.16
CA GLU A 77 -6.68 0.82 -11.55
C GLU A 77 -6.65 0.49 -10.05
N MET A 78 -7.14 1.44 -9.24
CA MET A 78 -7.07 1.36 -7.80
C MET A 78 -8.17 0.47 -7.23
N THR A 79 -7.96 -0.84 -7.30
CA THR A 79 -8.79 -1.83 -6.59
C THR A 79 -8.39 -1.94 -5.11
N TYR A 80 -9.24 -2.55 -4.27
CA TYR A 80 -8.91 -2.85 -2.86
C TYR A 80 -7.58 -3.62 -2.74
N ASN A 81 -7.40 -4.63 -3.59
CA ASN A 81 -6.19 -5.45 -3.61
C ASN A 81 -4.96 -4.67 -4.10
N ALA A 82 -5.14 -3.76 -5.06
CA ALA A 82 -4.07 -2.87 -5.50
C ALA A 82 -3.62 -1.95 -4.36
N PHE A 83 -4.57 -1.28 -3.69
CA PHE A 83 -4.24 -0.38 -2.59
C PHE A 83 -3.60 -1.12 -1.41
N THR A 84 -4.21 -2.21 -0.93
CA THR A 84 -3.66 -2.95 0.21
C THR A 84 -2.29 -3.55 -0.11
N THR A 85 -1.97 -3.80 -1.39
CA THR A 85 -0.61 -4.15 -1.80
C THR A 85 0.35 -2.99 -1.57
N ILE A 86 0.00 -1.76 -1.98
CA ILE A 86 0.81 -0.55 -1.72
C ILE A 86 0.96 -0.33 -0.20
N LEU A 87 -0.13 -0.43 0.56
CA LEU A 87 -0.15 -0.34 2.02
C LEU A 87 0.90 -1.26 2.65
N ARG A 88 0.83 -2.57 2.36
CA ARG A 88 1.79 -3.55 2.87
C ARG A 88 3.22 -3.30 2.42
N GLN A 89 3.41 -2.81 1.19
CA GLN A 89 4.74 -2.46 0.68
C GLN A 89 5.38 -1.35 1.53
N ILE A 90 4.65 -0.26 1.78
CA ILE A 90 5.13 0.86 2.61
C ILE A 90 5.38 0.39 4.05
N CYS A 91 4.44 -0.33 4.65
CA CYS A 91 4.60 -0.78 6.03
C CYS A 91 5.83 -1.68 6.19
N LYS A 92 6.04 -2.64 5.29
CA LYS A 92 7.23 -3.50 5.31
C LYS A 92 8.52 -2.71 5.13
N PHE A 93 8.53 -1.77 4.17
CA PHE A 93 9.73 -1.01 3.86
C PHE A 93 10.11 -0.05 5.00
N ASN A 94 9.12 0.54 5.68
CA ASN A 94 9.32 1.47 6.79
C ASN A 94 9.36 0.81 8.17
N ALA A 95 9.30 -0.52 8.24
CA ALA A 95 9.19 -1.27 9.50
C ALA A 95 7.99 -0.83 10.38
N ILE A 96 6.88 -0.45 9.74
CA ILE A 96 5.61 -0.16 10.43
C ILE A 96 4.90 -1.49 10.66
N MET A 97 4.57 -1.77 11.93
CA MET A 97 3.84 -2.98 12.29
C MET A 97 2.43 -2.95 11.70
N PHE A 98 2.02 -4.06 11.10
CA PHE A 98 0.64 -4.24 10.65
C PHE A 98 0.21 -5.70 10.76
N ASN A 99 -1.07 -5.91 11.05
CA ASN A 99 -1.73 -7.21 11.06
C ASN A 99 -2.86 -7.25 10.03
N SER A 100 -3.31 -8.46 9.69
CA SER A 100 -4.45 -8.66 8.79
C SER A 100 -5.41 -9.69 9.33
N ASN A 101 -6.71 -9.41 9.26
CA ASN A 101 -7.77 -10.33 9.68
C ASN A 101 -8.68 -10.64 8.51
N ILE A 102 -8.98 -11.93 8.31
CA ILE A 102 -9.96 -12.38 7.32
C ILE A 102 -11.34 -12.30 7.95
N LYS A 103 -12.24 -11.53 7.37
CA LYS A 103 -13.66 -11.48 7.73
C LYS A 103 -14.48 -12.20 6.68
N TYR A 104 -15.34 -13.09 7.13
CA TYR A 104 -16.29 -13.80 6.27
C TYR A 104 -17.67 -13.14 6.39
N ASN A 105 -18.31 -12.87 5.25
CA ASN A 105 -19.70 -12.47 5.18
C ASN A 105 -20.34 -13.17 3.97
N GLU A 106 -21.35 -14.01 4.19
CA GLU A 106 -22.09 -14.73 3.15
C GLU A 106 -21.18 -15.37 2.07
N SER A 107 -20.20 -16.18 2.51
CA SER A 107 -19.21 -16.86 1.65
C SER A 107 -18.24 -15.94 0.88
N LYS A 108 -18.31 -14.63 1.06
CA LYS A 108 -17.30 -13.66 0.60
C LYS A 108 -16.33 -13.37 1.74
N TYR A 109 -15.03 -13.34 1.44
CA TYR A 109 -14.02 -12.95 2.42
C TYR A 109 -13.44 -11.58 2.08
N ASN A 110 -13.20 -10.77 3.10
CA ASN A 110 -12.45 -9.52 3.02
C ASN A 110 -11.27 -9.60 3.98
N ILE A 111 -10.14 -9.00 3.60
CA ILE A 111 -8.96 -8.93 4.47
C ILE A 111 -8.87 -7.50 4.99
N ASP A 112 -9.14 -7.32 6.27
CA ASP A 112 -8.97 -6.04 6.97
C ASP A 112 -7.52 -5.90 7.43
N TYR A 113 -6.99 -4.69 7.40
CA TYR A 113 -5.62 -4.39 7.83
C TYR A 113 -5.61 -3.47 9.06
N MET A 114 -4.80 -3.81 10.05
CA MET A 114 -4.57 -3.01 11.25
C MET A 114 -3.16 -2.45 11.16
N VAL A 115 -3.03 -1.15 10.90
CA VAL A 115 -1.73 -0.47 10.80
C VAL A 115 -1.46 0.24 12.12
N TYR A 116 -0.44 -0.21 12.86
CA TYR A 116 -0.15 0.31 14.19
C TYR A 116 0.64 1.60 14.12
N PHE A 117 0.39 2.48 15.10
CA PHE A 117 1.11 3.73 15.30
C PHE A 117 1.45 3.89 16.78
N GLY A 118 2.55 4.59 17.05
CA GLY A 118 3.08 4.86 18.38
C GLY A 118 4.03 6.05 18.34
#